data_AF-A0A5P8WGU3-F1
#
_entry.id   AF-A0A5P8WGU3-F1
#
_cell.length_a   1.000
_cell.length_b   1.000
_cell.length_c   1.000
_cell.angle_alpha   90.00
_cell.angle_beta   90.00
_cell.angle_gamma   90.00
#
_symmetry.space_group_name_H-M   'P 1'
#
loop_
_entity.id
_entity.type
_entity.pdbx_description
1 polymer ?
#
loop_
_entity_poly.entity_id
_entity_poly.type
_entity_poly.pdbx_seq_one_letter_code
_entity_poly.pdbx_strand_id
1 'polypeptide(L)'
;MKLYAKTIPQTLPDWATVVTNSADLFEVEINDEHPDFQCLLEELATEIEPGTFGVKAEDLCSRPGFDLSNLSLQQLVKQAQTLISLIATHPHYEQLLKIGYQPDLNIADAQTALTYLEWELERNREPSV
;
A
#
# COMPACT_ATOMS: atom_id res chain seq x y z
N MET A 1 0.27 -12.20 13.20
CA MET A 1 -0.63 -11.48 12.26
C MET A 1 -1.62 -12.42 11.55
N LYS A 2 -2.81 -11.94 11.19
CA LYS A 2 -3.78 -12.64 10.32
C LYS A 2 -4.07 -11.82 9.07
N LEU A 3 -4.27 -12.46 7.93
CA LEU A 3 -4.69 -11.80 6.68
C LEU A 3 -5.62 -12.68 5.85
N TYR A 4 -6.37 -12.04 4.95
CA TYR A 4 -7.21 -12.72 3.96
C TYR A 4 -6.63 -12.48 2.57
N ALA A 5 -6.33 -13.58 1.87
CA ALA A 5 -5.76 -13.55 0.51
C ALA A 5 -6.64 -14.33 -0.47
N LYS A 6 -6.75 -13.86 -1.72
CA LYS A 6 -7.49 -14.54 -2.79
C LYS A 6 -6.78 -15.78 -3.30
N THR A 7 -5.46 -15.73 -3.33
CA THR A 7 -4.60 -16.87 -3.66
C THR A 7 -3.43 -16.93 -2.68
N ILE A 8 -2.85 -18.12 -2.55
CA ILE A 8 -1.67 -18.37 -1.72
C ILE A 8 -0.65 -19.18 -2.51
N PRO A 9 0.67 -19.06 -2.22
CA PRO A 9 1.68 -19.96 -2.75
C PRO A 9 1.33 -21.43 -2.46
N GLN A 10 1.71 -22.35 -3.36
CA GLN A 10 1.43 -23.79 -3.19
C GLN A 10 2.02 -24.36 -1.90
N THR A 11 3.10 -23.77 -1.40
CA THR A 11 3.74 -24.11 -0.12
C THR A 11 3.96 -22.84 0.67
N LEU A 12 3.27 -22.72 1.80
CA LEU A 12 3.59 -21.70 2.78
C LEU A 12 4.83 -22.13 3.59
N PRO A 13 5.65 -21.17 4.05
CA PRO A 13 6.70 -21.44 5.02
C PRO A 13 6.14 -22.07 6.31
N ASP A 14 6.97 -22.76 7.08
CA ASP A 14 6.58 -23.40 8.35
C ASP A 14 6.11 -22.42 9.44
N TRP A 15 6.43 -21.14 9.29
CA TRP A 15 5.99 -20.02 10.13
C TRP A 15 4.72 -19.30 9.62
N ALA A 16 4.06 -19.83 8.58
CA ALA A 16 2.77 -19.35 8.08
C ALA A 16 1.80 -20.52 7.84
N THR A 17 0.54 -20.36 8.21
CA THR A 17 -0.46 -21.43 8.09
C THR A 17 -1.80 -20.92 7.59
N VAL A 18 -2.47 -21.72 6.77
CA VAL A 18 -3.87 -21.48 6.39
C VAL A 18 -4.77 -21.96 7.53
N VAL A 19 -5.50 -21.03 8.13
CA VAL A 19 -6.43 -21.31 9.25
C VAL A 19 -7.79 -21.74 8.73
N THR A 20 -8.27 -21.09 7.67
CA THR A 20 -9.60 -21.32 7.12
C THR A 20 -9.63 -21.05 5.62
N ASN A 21 -10.43 -21.83 4.89
CA ASN A 21 -10.77 -21.58 3.49
C ASN A 21 -12.28 -21.36 3.42
N SER A 22 -12.69 -20.11 3.18
CA SER A 22 -14.10 -19.76 3.04
C SER A 22 -14.33 -19.14 1.67
N ALA A 23 -15.05 -19.89 0.83
CA ALA A 23 -15.83 -19.42 -0.32
C ALA A 23 -15.20 -18.27 -1.13
N ASP A 24 -13.89 -18.36 -1.44
CA ASP A 24 -13.06 -17.50 -2.32
C ASP A 24 -11.88 -16.79 -1.63
N LEU A 25 -11.70 -16.96 -0.31
CA LEU A 25 -10.58 -16.37 0.44
C LEU A 25 -9.88 -17.38 1.36
N PHE A 26 -8.57 -17.23 1.48
CA PHE A 26 -7.69 -17.95 2.41
C PHE A 26 -7.39 -17.05 3.60
N GLU A 27 -7.78 -17.48 4.80
CA GLU A 27 -7.30 -16.88 6.04
C GLU A 27 -5.91 -17.46 6.34
N VAL A 28 -4.89 -16.61 6.30
CA VAL A 28 -3.50 -16.97 6.57
C VAL A 28 -3.09 -16.33 7.89
N GLU A 29 -2.61 -17.16 8.82
CA GLU A 29 -1.96 -16.73 10.05
C GLU A 29 -0.45 -16.80 9.86
N ILE A 30 0.21 -15.67 10.09
CA ILE A 30 1.65 -15.47 9.91
C ILE A 30 2.26 -15.12 11.26
N ASN A 31 3.36 -15.78 11.61
CA ASN A 31 4.19 -15.33 12.72
C ASN A 31 4.97 -14.06 12.29
N ASP A 32 4.51 -12.91 12.75
CA ASP A 32 5.09 -11.59 12.48
C ASP A 32 6.37 -11.30 13.30
N GLU A 33 6.76 -12.20 14.21
CA GLU A 33 8.07 -12.16 14.87
C GLU A 33 9.18 -12.79 14.01
N HIS A 34 8.83 -13.52 12.94
CA HIS A 34 9.81 -14.17 12.07
C HIS A 34 10.51 -13.14 11.16
N PRO A 35 11.85 -13.10 11.05
CA PRO A 35 12.57 -12.06 10.30
C PRO A 35 12.16 -11.95 8.82
N ASP A 36 11.70 -13.04 8.23
CA ASP A 36 11.31 -13.11 6.81
C ASP A 36 9.81 -12.89 6.56
N PHE A 37 9.00 -12.55 7.58
CA PHE A 37 7.54 -12.38 7.41
C PHE A 37 7.20 -11.33 6.34
N GLN A 38 8.04 -10.30 6.26
CA GLN A 38 7.91 -9.19 5.33
C GLN A 38 7.98 -9.64 3.85
N CYS A 39 8.83 -10.63 3.55
CA CYS A 39 8.95 -11.19 2.20
C CYS A 39 7.67 -11.91 1.76
N LEU A 40 7.03 -12.66 2.68
CA LEU A 40 5.77 -13.34 2.39
C LEU A 40 4.61 -12.33 2.23
N LEU A 41 4.60 -11.25 3.02
CA LEU A 41 3.65 -10.16 2.82
C LEU A 41 3.77 -9.53 1.44
N GLU A 42 4.99 -9.33 0.93
CA GLU A 42 5.22 -8.78 -0.40
C GLU A 42 4.72 -9.71 -1.51
N GLU A 43 4.94 -11.02 -1.37
CA GLU A 43 4.43 -12.02 -2.32
C GLU A 43 2.91 -12.05 -2.33
N LEU A 44 2.27 -11.87 -1.17
CA LEU A 44 0.82 -11.87 -1.02
C LEU A 44 0.18 -10.49 -1.25
N ALA A 45 0.96 -9.41 -1.37
CA ALA A 45 0.46 -8.03 -1.37
C ALA A 45 -0.59 -7.75 -2.46
N THR A 46 -0.49 -8.40 -3.62
CA THR A 46 -1.47 -8.25 -4.71
C THR A 46 -2.74 -9.06 -4.52
N GLU A 47 -2.69 -10.04 -3.61
CA GLU A 47 -3.74 -11.01 -3.34
C GLU A 47 -4.52 -10.69 -2.05
N ILE A 48 -3.96 -9.83 -1.18
CA ILE A 48 -4.59 -9.37 0.07
C ILE A 48 -5.83 -8.53 -0.22
N GLU A 49 -6.93 -8.83 0.46
CA GLU A 49 -8.16 -8.06 0.32
C GLU A 49 -8.05 -6.67 1.00
N PRO A 50 -8.50 -5.58 0.33
CA PRO A 50 -8.56 -4.26 0.96
C PRO A 50 -9.38 -4.26 2.26
N GLY A 51 -8.85 -3.63 3.32
CA GLY A 51 -9.53 -3.56 4.63
C GLY A 51 -9.30 -4.76 5.55
N THR A 52 -8.40 -5.68 5.17
CA THR A 52 -8.01 -6.83 5.99
C THR A 52 -7.40 -6.40 7.33
N PHE A 53 -7.97 -6.90 8.43
CA PHE A 53 -7.46 -6.69 9.79
C PHE A 53 -6.16 -7.44 10.01
N GLY A 54 -5.06 -6.71 10.25
CA GLY A 54 -3.78 -7.28 10.68
C GLY A 54 -2.58 -6.87 9.83
N VAL A 55 -2.80 -6.44 8.58
CA VAL A 55 -1.75 -5.93 7.71
C VAL A 55 -1.77 -4.41 7.78
N LYS A 56 -0.73 -3.80 8.37
CA LYS A 56 -0.66 -2.33 8.41
C LYS A 56 -0.05 -1.82 7.11
N ALA A 57 -0.38 -0.57 6.75
CA ALA A 57 0.21 0.08 5.58
C ALA A 57 1.75 0.16 5.67
N GLU A 58 2.30 0.35 6.88
CA GLU A 58 3.75 0.30 7.15
C GLU A 58 4.38 -1.05 6.76
N ASP A 59 3.66 -2.15 6.97
CA ASP A 59 4.09 -3.51 6.62
C ASP A 59 3.96 -3.81 5.12
N LEU A 60 3.27 -2.99 4.32
CA LEU A 60 3.26 -3.12 2.85
C LEU A 60 4.29 -2.21 2.17
N CYS A 61 4.68 -1.13 2.86
CA CYS A 61 5.61 -0.13 2.36
C CYS A 61 7.08 -0.42 2.71
N SER A 62 7.35 -1.42 3.54
CA SER A 62 8.70 -1.81 3.97
C SER A 62 9.44 -2.69 2.93
N ARG A 63 9.46 -2.24 1.67
CA ARG A 63 10.16 -2.92 0.57
C ARG A 63 11.68 -2.82 0.70
N PRO A 64 12.46 -3.91 0.63
CA PRO A 64 13.90 -3.84 0.49
C PRO A 64 14.24 -3.26 -0.90
N GLY A 65 14.72 -2.01 -0.92
CA GLY A 65 15.11 -1.30 -2.14
C GLY A 65 14.49 0.09 -2.32
N PHE A 66 13.55 0.49 -1.46
CA PHE A 66 13.00 1.83 -1.40
C PHE A 66 13.32 2.45 -0.04
N ASP A 67 14.58 2.89 0.14
CA ASP A 67 14.97 3.60 1.36
C ASP A 67 14.41 5.03 1.34
N LEU A 68 13.16 5.16 1.77
CA LEU A 68 12.48 6.43 1.95
C LEU A 68 12.90 7.13 3.25
N SER A 69 13.64 6.45 4.14
CA SER A 69 14.01 6.97 5.46
C SER A 69 15.00 8.15 5.38
N ASN A 70 15.71 8.29 4.25
CA ASN A 70 16.64 9.37 3.98
C ASN A 70 16.02 10.55 3.18
N LEU A 71 14.75 10.48 2.81
CA LEU A 71 14.08 11.54 2.06
C LEU A 71 13.40 12.54 2.99
N SER A 72 13.53 13.83 2.68
CA SER A 72 12.70 14.84 3.34
C SER A 72 11.23 14.62 3.03
N LEU A 73 10.35 15.00 3.97
CA LEU A 73 8.90 14.94 3.78
C LEU A 73 8.45 15.66 2.49
N GLN A 74 9.12 16.75 2.13
CA GLN A 74 8.85 17.45 0.88
C GLN A 74 9.19 16.62 -0.37
N GLN A 75 10.29 15.86 -0.35
CA GLN A 75 10.62 14.94 -1.44
C GLN A 75 9.61 13.80 -1.52
N LEU A 76 9.12 13.30 -0.38
CA LEU A 76 8.08 12.28 -0.33
C LEU A 76 6.77 12.79 -0.95
N VAL A 77 6.31 14.00 -0.58
CA VAL A 77 5.11 14.62 -1.15
C VAL A 77 5.23 14.77 -2.66
N LYS A 78 6.36 15.27 -3.17
CA LYS A 78 6.59 15.44 -4.60
C LYS A 78 6.61 14.12 -5.38
N GLN A 79 7.22 13.08 -4.80
CA GLN A 79 7.21 11.74 -5.39
C GLN A 79 5.80 11.16 -5.42
N ALA A 80 5.03 11.30 -4.33
CA ALA A 80 3.65 10.88 -4.28
C ALA A 80 2.77 11.59 -5.33
N GLN A 81 2.90 12.92 -5.47
CA GLN A 81 2.18 13.68 -6.51
C GLN A 81 2.50 13.18 -7.92
N THR A 82 3.78 12.87 -8.18
CA THR A 82 4.24 12.32 -9.47
C THR A 82 3.60 10.95 -9.71
N LEU A 83 3.66 10.05 -8.72
CA LEU A 83 3.10 8.71 -8.81
C LEU A 83 1.59 8.74 -9.05
N ILE A 84 0.86 9.56 -8.29
CA ILE A 84 -0.59 9.72 -8.46
C ILE A 84 -0.92 10.24 -9.86
N SER A 85 -0.12 11.16 -10.41
CA SER A 85 -0.30 11.66 -11.78
C SER A 85 -0.06 10.58 -12.84
N LEU A 86 0.90 9.69 -12.61
CA LEU A 86 1.15 8.53 -13.47
C LEU A 86 -0.02 7.52 -13.39
N ILE A 87 -0.57 7.26 -12.20
CA ILE A 87 -1.75 6.41 -12.03
C ILE A 87 -2.95 7.02 -12.74
N ALA A 88 -3.18 8.33 -12.58
CA ALA A 88 -4.29 9.07 -13.18
C ALA A 88 -4.32 8.94 -14.72
N THR A 89 -3.16 8.87 -15.35
CA THR A 89 -3.00 8.77 -16.81
C THR A 89 -2.78 7.34 -17.30
N HIS A 90 -2.79 6.35 -16.40
CA HIS A 90 -2.52 4.96 -16.77
C HIS A 90 -3.73 4.34 -17.51
N PRO A 91 -3.54 3.70 -18.68
CA PRO A 91 -4.64 3.13 -19.47
C PRO A 91 -5.51 2.12 -18.71
N HIS A 92 -4.90 1.30 -17.84
CA HIS A 92 -5.67 0.36 -17.01
C HIS A 92 -6.54 1.06 -15.97
N TYR A 93 -6.10 2.18 -15.40
CA TYR A 93 -6.93 2.95 -14.48
C TYR A 93 -8.11 3.58 -15.22
N GLU A 94 -7.89 4.12 -16.42
CA GLU A 94 -8.96 4.61 -17.28
C GLU A 94 -9.98 3.51 -17.63
N GLN A 95 -9.50 2.29 -17.89
CA GLN A 95 -10.36 1.13 -18.14
C GLN A 95 -11.21 0.78 -16.91
N LEU A 96 -10.64 0.82 -15.69
CA LEU A 96 -11.40 0.60 -14.46
C LEU A 96 -12.55 1.62 -14.33
N LEU A 97 -12.28 2.89 -14.60
CA LEU A 97 -13.32 3.93 -14.58
C LEU A 97 -14.42 3.66 -15.63
N LYS A 98 -14.06 3.19 -16.83
CA LYS A 98 -15.02 2.85 -17.89
C LYS A 98 -15.94 1.69 -17.53
N ILE A 99 -15.47 0.72 -16.74
CA ILE A 99 -16.30 -0.41 -16.26
C ILE A 99 -17.08 -0.08 -14.99
N GLY A 100 -17.05 1.17 -14.52
CA GLY A 100 -17.86 1.65 -13.41
C GLY A 100 -17.17 1.61 -12.04
N TYR A 101 -15.84 1.45 -11.99
CA TYR A 101 -15.11 1.59 -10.73
C TYR A 101 -15.24 3.02 -10.17
N GLN A 102 -15.89 3.15 -9.01
CA GLN A 102 -16.11 4.42 -8.31
C GLN A 102 -15.84 4.22 -6.82
N PRO A 103 -14.60 4.37 -6.37
CA PRO A 103 -14.28 4.30 -4.94
C PRO A 103 -14.75 5.55 -4.22
N ASP A 104 -15.01 5.44 -2.91
CA ASP A 104 -15.40 6.58 -2.07
C ASP A 104 -14.32 7.67 -2.01
N LEU A 105 -13.04 7.27 -2.10
CA LEU A 105 -11.89 8.15 -2.24
C LEU A 105 -11.22 7.88 -3.58
N ASN A 106 -11.11 8.92 -4.40
CA ASN A 106 -10.56 8.83 -5.75
C ASN A 106 -9.22 9.56 -5.90
N ILE A 107 -8.64 9.49 -7.09
CA ILE A 107 -7.36 10.12 -7.41
C ILE A 107 -7.38 11.64 -7.18
N ALA A 108 -8.49 12.33 -7.43
CA ALA A 108 -8.61 13.77 -7.19
C ALA A 108 -8.59 14.10 -5.69
N ASP A 109 -9.18 13.24 -4.84
CA ASP A 109 -9.12 13.41 -3.39
C ASP A 109 -7.68 13.28 -2.89
N ALA A 110 -6.95 12.27 -3.40
CA ALA A 110 -5.55 12.06 -3.05
C ALA A 110 -4.65 13.21 -3.54
N GLN A 111 -4.88 13.73 -4.75
CA GLN A 111 -4.19 14.93 -5.25
C GLN A 111 -4.45 16.14 -4.34
N THR A 112 -5.71 16.36 -3.97
CA THR A 112 -6.10 17.48 -3.09
C THR A 112 -5.42 17.39 -1.72
N ALA A 113 -5.39 16.20 -1.12
CA ALA A 113 -4.72 15.98 0.16
C ALA A 113 -3.21 16.29 0.08
N LEU A 114 -2.54 15.86 -0.99
CA LEU A 114 -1.11 16.17 -1.17
C LEU A 114 -0.85 17.65 -1.43
N THR A 115 -1.73 18.35 -2.15
CA THR A 115 -1.62 19.81 -2.34
C THR A 115 -1.74 20.55 -1.01
N TYR A 116 -2.69 20.16 -0.15
CA TYR A 116 -2.81 20.78 1.18
C TYR A 116 -1.57 20.53 2.04
N LEU A 117 -1.03 19.31 2.01
CA LEU A 117 0.20 18.99 2.72
C LEU A 117 1.40 19.80 2.18
N GLU A 118 1.52 19.95 0.86
CA GLU A 118 2.57 20.79 0.26
C GLU A 118 2.47 22.25 0.74
N TRP A 119 1.27 22.83 0.76
CA TRP A 119 1.06 24.19 1.27
C TRP A 119 1.45 24.34 2.74
N GLU A 120 1.14 23.36 3.58
CA GLU A 120 1.58 23.38 4.99
C GLU A 120 3.11 23.32 5.10
N LEU A 121 3.78 22.52 4.28
CA LEU A 121 5.25 22.49 4.26
C LEU A 121 5.86 23.81 3.78
N GLU A 122 5.25 24.45 2.78
CA GLU A 122 5.69 25.75 2.28
C GLU A 122 5.50 26.87 3.32
N ARG A 123 4.39 26.86 4.05
CA ARG A 123 4.12 27.82 5.14
C ARG A 123 5.09 27.70 6.31
N ASN A 124 5.53 26.46 6.60
CA ASN A 124 6.43 26.16 7.71
C ASN A 124 7.91 26.17 7.31
N ARG A 125 8.26 26.53 6.07
CA ARG A 125 9.63 26.89 5.71
C ARG A 125 9.95 28.26 6.30
N GLU A 126 10.58 28.28 7.48
CA GLU A 126 11.09 29.51 8.06
C GLU A 126 11.95 30.27 7.02
N PRO A 127 11.77 31.61 6.85
CA PRO A 127 12.80 32.41 6.23
C PRO A 127 14.01 32.33 7.15
N SER A 128 15.11 31.75 6.68
CA SER A 128 16.38 31.76 7.40
C SER A 128 16.76 33.23 7.63
N VAL A 129 16.59 33.72 8.85
CA VAL A 129 17.07 35.04 9.32
C VAL A 129 18.54 34.94 9.65
#